data_AF-A0A380FGC2-F1
#
_entry.id   AF-A0A380FGC2-F1
#
_cell.length_a   1.000
_cell.length_b   1.000
_cell.length_c   1.000
_cell.angle_alpha   90.00
_cell.angle_beta   90.00
_cell.angle_gamma   90.00
#
_symmetry.space_group_name_H-M   'P 1'
#
loop_
_entity.id
_entity.type
_entity.pdbx_description
1 polymer ?
#
loop_
_entity_poly.entity_id
_entity_poly.type
_entity_poly.pdbx_seq_one_letter_code
_entity_poly.pdbx_strand_id
1 'polypeptide(L)'
;MKQSFIKIGEGLTDLFEFNTLIEYNYARIDYIVYFHTPTSEHQRSSVAIIMKPTSGRHFQAMYIMINALNYPYPNSNKKFELINQQAEQYNIEIKGVDVKTT
;
A
#
# COMPACT_ATOMS: atom_id res chain seq x y z
N MET A 1 14.53 -0.75 -17.36
CA MET A 1 13.27 -0.66 -16.60
C MET A 1 13.54 0.08 -15.31
N LYS A 2 12.95 1.28 -15.10
CA LYS A 2 13.10 2.07 -13.88
C LYS A 2 11.93 1.77 -12.93
N GLN A 3 12.22 1.58 -11.65
CA GLN A 3 11.22 1.45 -10.58
C GLN A 3 11.34 2.66 -9.66
N SER A 4 10.21 3.22 -9.23
CA SER A 4 10.24 4.35 -8.29
C SER A 4 9.03 4.33 -7.38
N PHE A 5 9.30 4.62 -6.10
CA PHE A 5 8.26 4.95 -5.16
C PHE A 5 7.75 6.37 -5.40
N ILE A 6 6.43 6.51 -5.44
CA ILE A 6 5.72 7.78 -5.53
C ILE A 6 5.00 7.93 -4.19
N LYS A 7 5.52 8.82 -3.34
CA LYS A 7 4.97 9.01 -1.99
C LYS A 7 3.64 9.75 -2.07
N ILE A 8 2.64 9.19 -1.42
CA ILE A 8 1.37 9.82 -1.08
C ILE A 8 1.46 10.23 0.40
N GLY A 9 0.70 11.26 0.81
CA GLY A 9 0.63 11.64 2.22
C GLY A 9 0.03 10.53 3.10
N GLU A 10 -0.10 10.81 4.39
CA GLU A 10 -0.58 9.86 5.40
C GLU A 10 -1.94 10.26 6.01
N GLY A 11 -2.52 11.37 5.55
CA GLY A 11 -3.77 11.93 6.04
C GLY A 11 -5.00 11.12 5.64
N LEU A 12 -6.16 11.56 6.11
CA LEU A 12 -7.43 10.94 5.72
C LEU A 12 -7.75 11.20 4.24
N THR A 13 -7.47 12.41 3.74
CA THR A 13 -7.63 12.74 2.31
C THR A 13 -6.75 11.86 1.42
N ASP A 14 -5.51 11.63 1.84
CA ASP A 14 -4.55 10.77 1.15
C ASP A 14 -5.02 9.31 1.08
N LEU A 15 -5.66 8.81 2.14
CA LEU A 15 -6.26 7.48 2.16
C LEU A 15 -7.37 7.33 1.11
N PHE A 16 -8.21 8.35 0.95
CA PHE A 16 -9.24 8.33 -0.09
C PHE A 16 -8.63 8.35 -1.48
N GLU A 17 -7.60 9.19 -1.74
CA GLU A 17 -6.86 9.15 -3.00
C GLU A 17 -6.20 7.78 -3.25
N PHE A 18 -5.64 7.16 -2.21
CA PHE A 18 -5.07 5.82 -2.30
C PHE A 18 -6.11 4.77 -2.73
N ASN A 19 -7.33 4.83 -2.18
CA ASN A 19 -8.42 3.95 -2.60
C ASN A 19 -8.93 4.27 -4.00
N THR A 20 -9.02 5.54 -4.38
CA THR A 20 -9.34 5.97 -5.75
C THR A 20 -8.31 5.40 -6.73
N LEU A 21 -7.01 5.38 -6.39
CA LEU A 21 -6.00 4.74 -7.23
C LEU A 21 -6.26 3.24 -7.41
N ILE A 22 -6.72 2.54 -6.36
CA ILE A 22 -7.14 1.14 -6.44
C ILE A 22 -8.32 1.00 -7.41
N GLU A 23 -9.40 1.75 -7.18
CA GLU A 23 -10.64 1.72 -7.97
C GLU A 23 -10.41 1.97 -9.46
N TYR A 24 -9.61 2.98 -9.81
CA TYR A 24 -9.44 3.38 -11.20
C TYR A 24 -8.31 2.64 -11.93
N ASN A 25 -7.40 1.98 -11.20
CA ASN A 25 -6.25 1.31 -11.80
C ASN A 25 -6.17 -0.19 -11.54
N TYR A 26 -7.19 -0.82 -10.94
CA TYR A 26 -7.17 -2.24 -10.53
C TYR A 26 -6.59 -3.19 -11.58
N ALA A 27 -6.95 -3.05 -12.86
CA ALA A 27 -6.47 -3.93 -13.93
C ALA A 27 -4.94 -3.89 -14.13
N ARG A 28 -4.32 -2.76 -13.78
CA ARG A 28 -2.87 -2.54 -13.84
C ARG A 28 -2.18 -2.80 -12.51
N ILE A 29 -2.89 -2.91 -11.39
CA ILE A 29 -2.28 -3.26 -10.11
C ILE A 29 -1.78 -4.71 -10.18
N ASP A 30 -0.58 -4.92 -9.67
CA ASP A 30 0.04 -6.24 -9.53
C ASP A 30 -0.19 -6.76 -8.11
N TYR A 31 0.20 -5.96 -7.10
CA TYR A 31 0.03 -6.29 -5.68
C TYR A 31 -0.23 -5.03 -4.85
N ILE A 32 -0.90 -5.20 -3.71
CA ILE A 32 -0.80 -4.25 -2.58
C ILE A 32 0.13 -4.88 -1.55
N VAL A 33 1.09 -4.11 -1.05
CA VAL A 33 2.11 -4.61 -0.11
C VAL A 33 2.12 -3.76 1.15
N TYR A 34 1.91 -4.39 2.29
CA TYR A 34 2.13 -3.79 3.60
C TYR A 34 3.55 -4.03 4.10
N PHE A 35 4.14 -2.98 4.67
CA PHE A 35 5.44 -3.01 5.34
C PHE A 35 5.22 -2.73 6.81
N HIS A 36 5.19 -3.79 7.61
CA HIS A 36 4.92 -3.73 9.03
C HIS A 36 6.21 -3.52 9.82
N THR A 37 6.17 -2.73 10.90
CA THR A 37 7.32 -2.54 11.80
C THR A 37 6.95 -2.93 13.24
N PRO A 38 6.62 -4.21 13.50
CA PRO A 38 6.08 -4.64 14.80
C PRO A 38 7.05 -4.43 15.96
N THR A 39 8.36 -4.34 15.69
CA THR A 39 9.40 -4.10 16.70
C THR A 39 9.79 -2.64 16.88
N SER A 40 9.19 -1.71 16.11
CA SER A 40 9.49 -0.27 16.24
C SER A 40 8.75 0.34 17.43
N GLU A 41 9.27 1.46 17.95
CA GLU A 41 8.67 2.17 19.09
C GLU A 41 7.20 2.53 18.87
N HIS A 42 6.85 2.92 17.64
CA HIS A 42 5.50 3.39 17.29
C HIS A 42 4.66 2.35 16.55
N GLN A 43 5.20 1.16 16.30
CA GLN A 43 4.54 0.04 15.61
C GLN A 43 3.64 0.50 14.45
N ARG A 44 4.26 1.04 13.40
CA ARG A 44 3.54 1.56 12.24
C ARG A 44 3.59 0.58 11.08
N SER A 45 2.68 0.77 10.14
CA SER A 45 2.70 0.11 8.86
C SER A 45 2.71 1.13 7.74
N SER A 46 3.52 0.87 6.72
CA SER A 46 3.42 1.52 5.41
C SER A 46 2.65 0.61 4.46
N VAL A 47 2.10 1.17 3.40
CA VAL A 47 1.37 0.39 2.38
C VAL A 47 1.69 0.94 0.99
N ALA A 48 1.94 0.05 0.04
CA ALA A 48 2.19 0.41 -1.35
C ALA A 48 1.29 -0.33 -2.34
N ILE A 49 0.83 0.38 -3.37
CA ILE A 49 0.28 -0.20 -4.59
C ILE A 49 1.44 -0.42 -5.56
N ILE A 50 1.70 -1.67 -5.93
CA ILE A 50 2.69 -2.05 -6.93
C ILE A 50 1.98 -2.17 -8.28
N MET A 51 2.30 -1.28 -9.23
CA MET A 51 1.73 -1.35 -10.57
C MET A 51 2.48 -2.37 -11.43
N LYS A 52 1.81 -2.96 -12.42
CA LYS A 52 2.47 -3.62 -13.55
C LYS A 52 3.34 -2.59 -14.31
N PRO A 53 4.47 -3.00 -14.91
CA PRO A 53 5.27 -2.12 -15.74
C PRO A 53 4.44 -1.44 -16.83
N THR A 54 4.79 -0.22 -17.22
CA THR A 54 4.16 0.48 -18.35
C THR A 54 4.34 -0.31 -19.64
N SER A 55 3.54 0.01 -20.66
CA SER A 55 3.81 -0.43 -22.04
C SER A 55 5.27 -0.14 -22.40
N GLY A 56 5.94 -1.11 -23.04
CA GLY A 56 7.39 -1.05 -23.32
C GLY A 56 8.31 -1.34 -22.13
N ARG A 57 7.76 -1.59 -20.92
CA ARG A 57 8.50 -1.93 -19.68
C ARG A 57 9.59 -0.90 -19.30
N HIS A 58 9.38 0.36 -19.68
CA HIS A 58 10.32 1.44 -19.36
C HIS A 58 10.24 1.85 -17.89
N PHE A 59 9.05 1.82 -17.30
CA PHE A 59 8.80 2.28 -15.93
C PHE A 59 7.84 1.38 -15.15
N GLN A 60 8.00 1.32 -13.82
CA GLN A 60 7.07 0.68 -12.90
C GLN A 60 6.86 1.60 -11.68
N ALA A 61 5.62 2.03 -11.49
CA ALA A 61 5.22 2.91 -10.40
C ALA A 61 4.89 2.09 -9.15
N MET A 62 5.29 2.59 -7.99
CA MET A 62 4.89 2.06 -6.69
C MET A 62 4.36 3.22 -5.84
N TYR A 63 3.04 3.36 -5.71
CA TYR A 63 2.45 4.43 -4.90
C TYR A 63 2.47 4.01 -3.43
N ILE A 64 3.06 4.81 -2.54
CA ILE A 64 3.28 4.41 -1.14
C ILE A 64 2.82 5.47 -0.16
N MET A 65 2.10 5.05 0.89
CA MET A 65 1.90 5.83 2.11
C MET A 65 2.82 5.28 3.20
N ILE A 66 3.76 6.10 3.67
CA ILE A 66 4.77 5.70 4.68
C ILE A 66 4.20 5.92 6.09
N ASN A 67 4.32 4.94 6.98
CA ASN A 67 3.85 4.99 8.38
C ASN A 67 2.37 5.38 8.54
N ALA A 68 1.55 5.15 7.52
CA ALA A 68 0.22 5.73 7.41
C ALA A 68 -0.85 5.06 8.28
N LEU A 69 -0.59 3.85 8.78
CA LEU A 69 -1.49 3.08 9.62
C LEU A 69 -0.77 2.55 10.87
N ASN A 70 -1.55 2.34 11.94
CA ASN A 70 -1.09 1.53 13.07
C ASN A 70 -0.87 0.09 12.59
N TYR A 71 0.08 -0.61 13.19
CA TYR A 71 0.25 -2.04 12.98
C TYR A 71 -1.09 -2.77 13.24
N PRO A 72 -1.63 -3.53 12.27
CA PRO A 72 -3.01 -4.00 12.29
C PRO A 72 -3.21 -5.32 13.05
N TYR A 73 -2.18 -5.81 13.74
CA TYR A 73 -2.24 -7.09 14.46
C TYR A 73 -1.90 -6.91 15.95
N PRO A 74 -2.61 -7.62 16.85
CA PRO A 74 -3.75 -8.50 16.58
C PRO A 74 -5.06 -7.75 16.30
N ASN A 75 -5.11 -6.45 16.63
CA ASN A 75 -6.30 -5.62 16.47
C ASN A 75 -6.18 -4.75 15.23
N SER A 76 -7.16 -4.90 14.34
CA SER A 76 -7.26 -4.12 13.11
C SER A 76 -7.53 -2.63 13.37
N ASN A 77 -7.44 -1.82 12.32
CA ASN A 77 -7.83 -0.41 12.33
C ASN A 77 -8.53 -0.01 11.02
N LYS A 78 -9.31 1.07 11.09
CA LYS A 78 -10.16 1.54 9.98
C LYS A 78 -9.42 1.78 8.67
N LYS A 79 -8.18 2.28 8.71
CA LYS A 79 -7.40 2.53 7.48
C LYS A 79 -7.02 1.22 6.80
N PHE A 80 -6.56 0.24 7.59
CA PHE A 80 -6.24 -1.10 7.11
C PHE A 80 -7.48 -1.82 6.54
N GLU A 81 -8.61 -1.77 7.26
CA GLU A 81 -9.89 -2.33 6.80
C GLU A 81 -10.34 -1.74 5.48
N LEU A 82 -10.31 -0.41 5.34
CA LEU A 82 -10.80 0.27 4.14
C LEU A 82 -9.97 -0.11 2.90
N ILE A 83 -8.65 -0.17 3.03
CA ILE A 83 -7.76 -0.57 1.92
C ILE A 83 -8.01 -2.04 1.56
N ASN A 84 -8.15 -2.93 2.55
CA ASN A 84 -8.35 -4.35 2.30
C ASN A 84 -9.70 -4.63 1.65
N GLN A 85 -10.77 -3.95 2.08
CA GLN A 85 -12.09 -4.02 1.45
C GLN A 85 -12.03 -3.57 -0.01
N GLN A 86 -11.29 -2.49 -0.30
CA GLN A 86 -11.11 -2.00 -1.66
C GLN A 86 -10.34 -3.03 -2.52
N ALA A 87 -9.26 -3.59 -1.99
CA ALA A 87 -8.47 -4.62 -2.68
C ALA A 87 -9.30 -5.88 -2.96
N GLU A 88 -10.10 -6.33 -1.98
CA GLU A 88 -11.01 -7.48 -2.10
C GLU A 88 -12.06 -7.25 -3.19
N GLN A 89 -12.67 -6.05 -3.23
CA GLN A 89 -13.66 -5.68 -4.25
C GLN A 89 -13.13 -5.85 -5.69
N TYR A 90 -11.84 -5.59 -5.92
CA TYR A 90 -11.22 -5.70 -7.24
C TYR A 90 -10.34 -6.95 -7.42
N ASN A 91 -10.41 -7.91 -6.49
CA ASN A 91 -9.62 -9.16 -6.50
C ASN A 91 -8.10 -8.91 -6.61
N ILE A 92 -7.60 -7.91 -5.89
CA ILE A 92 -6.18 -7.57 -5.86
C ILE A 92 -5.51 -8.34 -4.73
N GLU A 93 -4.40 -9.02 -5.06
CA GLU A 93 -3.62 -9.77 -4.07
C GLU A 93 -2.90 -8.80 -3.10
N ILE A 94 -3.08 -9.05 -1.81
CA ILE A 94 -2.43 -8.32 -0.73
C ILE A 94 -1.30 -9.17 -0.16
N LYS A 95 -0.14 -8.55 0.05
CA LYS A 95 1.04 -9.14 0.69
C LYS A 95 1.43 -8.34 1.92
N GLY A 96 2.02 -8.99 2.90
CA GLY A 96 2.56 -8.36 4.11
C GLY A 96 3.99 -8.81 4.36
N VAL A 97 4.87 -7.87 4.73
CA VAL A 97 6.23 -8.16 5.15
C VAL A 97 6.57 -7.41 6.44
N ASP A 98 7.23 -8.10 7.36
CA ASP A 98 7.80 -7.48 8.56
C ASP A 98 9.17 -6.90 8.23
N VAL A 99 9.32 -5.61 8.50
CA VAL A 99 10.55 -4.85 8.32
C VAL A 99 11.24 -4.71 9.68
N LYS A 100 12.46 -5.24 9.78
CA LYS A 100 13.31 -5.03 10.95
C LYS A 100 13.93 -3.63 10.86
N THR A 101 13.68 -2.82 11.86
CA THR A 101 14.44 -1.59 12.10
C THR A 101 15.79 -1.98 12.70
N THR A 102 16.87 -1.78 11.95
CA THR A 102 18.26 -1.84 12.43
C THR A 102 18.59 -0.69 13.37
#